data_AF-A0A662TC09-F1
#
_entry.id   AF-A0A662TC09-F1
#
_cell.length_a   1.000
_cell.length_b   1.000
_cell.length_c   1.000
_cell.angle_alpha   90.00
_cell.angle_beta   90.00
_cell.angle_gamma   90.00
#
_symmetry.space_group_name_H-M   'P 1'
#
loop_
_entity.id
_entity.type
_entity.pdbx_description
1 polymer ?
#
loop_
_entity_poly.entity_id
_entity_poly.type
_entity_poly.pdbx_seq_one_letter_code
_entity_poly.pdbx_strand_id
1 'polypeptide(L)'
;MEYRDKVVELSGFIQGYDGYADSKKSNDVLMRWIVDSVNRITGRLSRFISSYISRTGDLGLLFELIRDASNRIIQDINDRYLNEYPSKVAGEECTLIELDYKIVSIMRKIEALSDEIMFSGGLIGDARFKLDMILEGLKRVGDLMLQRSQLIKSK
;
A
#
# COMPACT_ATOMS: atom_id res chain seq x y z
N MET A 1 9.56 -4.37 20.32
CA MET A 1 8.17 -4.04 19.96
C MET A 1 7.47 -5.36 19.74
N GLU A 2 6.51 -5.67 20.62
CA GLU A 2 5.78 -6.94 20.61
C GLU A 2 4.70 -6.92 19.52
N TYR A 3 4.20 -8.09 19.08
CA TYR A 3 3.14 -8.16 18.07
C TYR A 3 1.86 -7.41 18.49
N ARG A 4 1.61 -7.31 19.80
CA ARG A 4 0.50 -6.53 20.37
C ARG A 4 0.63 -5.03 20.05
N ASP A 5 1.85 -4.48 20.13
CA ASP A 5 2.10 -3.07 19.78
C ASP A 5 1.75 -2.81 18.31
N LYS A 6 2.13 -3.74 17.42
CA LYS A 6 1.81 -3.64 15.99
C LYS A 6 0.31 -3.70 15.71
N VAL A 7 -0.44 -4.54 16.43
CA VAL A 7 -1.91 -4.56 16.32
C VAL A 7 -2.50 -3.22 16.76
N VAL A 8 -2.04 -2.67 17.89
CA VAL A 8 -2.51 -1.36 18.37
C VAL A 8 -2.22 -0.26 17.34
N GLU A 9 -1.00 -0.24 16.78
CA GLU A 9 -0.64 0.72 15.73
C GLU A 9 -1.52 0.55 14.48
N LEU A 10 -1.72 -0.68 14.00
CA LEU A 10 -2.59 -0.98 12.86
C LEU A 10 -4.04 -0.52 13.10
N SER A 11 -4.61 -0.81 14.28
CA SER A 11 -5.94 -0.35 14.67
C SER A 11 -6.05 1.17 14.76
N GLY A 12 -4.95 1.86 15.11
CA GLY A 12 -4.87 3.32 15.07
C GLY A 12 -4.82 3.90 13.64
N PHE A 13 -4.28 3.16 12.68
CA PHE A 13 -4.21 3.58 11.27
C PHE A 13 -5.43 3.19 10.44
N ILE A 14 -6.06 2.07 10.77
CA ILE A 14 -7.10 1.44 9.94
C ILE A 14 -8.37 1.28 10.76
N GLN A 15 -9.37 2.10 10.44
CA GLN A 15 -10.67 2.04 11.10
C GLN A 15 -11.31 0.66 10.89
N GLY A 16 -11.72 0.04 12.01
CA GLY A 16 -12.37 -1.27 12.00
C GLY A 16 -11.42 -2.46 11.96
N TYR A 17 -10.10 -2.24 11.94
CA TYR A 17 -9.12 -3.31 12.11
C TYR A 17 -9.03 -3.70 13.60
N ASP A 18 -9.46 -4.91 13.91
CA ASP A 18 -9.56 -5.48 15.27
C ASP A 18 -8.51 -6.58 15.51
N GLY A 19 -7.40 -6.54 14.77
CA GLY A 19 -6.35 -7.56 14.83
C GLY A 19 -6.70 -8.77 13.98
N TYR A 20 -6.52 -9.98 14.49
CA TYR A 20 -6.96 -11.22 13.82
C TYR A 20 -8.06 -11.93 14.62
N ALA A 21 -8.81 -11.18 15.44
CA ALA A 21 -9.94 -11.73 16.20
C ALA A 21 -11.02 -12.34 15.28
N ASP A 22 -11.25 -11.72 14.12
CA ASP A 22 -11.98 -12.26 12.99
C ASP A 22 -11.09 -12.11 11.73
N SER A 23 -10.28 -13.13 11.45
CA SER A 23 -9.23 -13.05 10.42
C SER A 23 -9.76 -12.65 9.03
N LYS A 24 -10.99 -13.03 8.70
CA LYS A 24 -11.62 -12.66 7.43
C LYS A 24 -11.98 -11.19 7.43
N LYS A 25 -12.71 -10.72 8.46
CA LYS A 25 -13.13 -9.32 8.56
C LYS A 25 -11.91 -8.39 8.59
N SER A 26 -10.90 -8.70 9.40
CA SER A 26 -9.72 -7.84 9.54
C SER A 26 -8.89 -7.82 8.24
N ASN A 27 -8.84 -8.95 7.52
CA ASN A 27 -8.27 -8.99 6.18
C ASN A 27 -9.05 -8.10 5.21
N ASP A 28 -10.38 -8.21 5.16
CA ASP A 28 -11.22 -7.41 4.25
C ASP A 28 -11.06 -5.90 4.51
N VAL A 29 -11.00 -5.50 5.78
CA VAL A 29 -10.73 -4.12 6.20
C VAL A 29 -9.35 -3.65 5.74
N LEU A 30 -8.30 -4.46 5.96
CA LEU A 30 -6.94 -4.15 5.53
C LEU A 30 -6.83 -4.02 4.01
N MET A 31 -7.36 -4.99 3.26
CA MET A 31 -7.31 -5.00 1.79
C MET A 31 -8.02 -3.78 1.22
N ARG A 32 -9.21 -3.46 1.73
CA ARG A 32 -9.96 -2.25 1.32
C ARG A 32 -9.15 -0.99 1.59
N TRP A 33 -8.56 -0.87 2.78
CA TRP A 33 -7.75 0.27 3.15
C TRP A 33 -6.54 0.46 2.21
N ILE A 34 -5.87 -0.63 1.82
CA ILE A 34 -4.75 -0.58 0.87
C ILE A 34 -5.24 -0.08 -0.51
N VAL A 35 -6.32 -0.65 -1.04
CA VAL A 35 -6.90 -0.24 -2.33
C VAL A 35 -7.28 1.25 -2.30
N ASP A 36 -7.97 1.70 -1.26
CA ASP A 36 -8.34 3.10 -1.10
C ASP A 36 -7.12 4.02 -1.05
N SER A 37 -6.06 3.61 -0.35
CA SER A 37 -4.80 4.36 -0.25
C SER A 37 -4.11 4.46 -1.61
N VAL A 38 -4.00 3.34 -2.35
CA VAL A 38 -3.43 3.30 -3.70
C VAL A 38 -4.20 4.24 -4.65
N ASN A 39 -5.53 4.20 -4.61
CA ASN A 39 -6.38 5.08 -5.42
C ASN A 39 -6.21 6.55 -5.06
N ARG A 40 -6.07 6.88 -3.77
CA ARG A 40 -5.77 8.26 -3.33
C ARG A 40 -4.41 8.74 -3.83
N ILE A 41 -3.37 7.91 -3.70
CA ILE A 41 -2.00 8.23 -4.15
C ILE A 41 -1.99 8.47 -5.65
N THR A 42 -2.46 7.52 -6.44
CA THR A 42 -2.47 7.63 -7.91
C THR A 42 -3.31 8.81 -8.39
N GLY A 43 -4.47 9.05 -7.76
CA GLY A 43 -5.33 10.19 -8.06
C GLY A 43 -4.67 11.54 -7.77
N ARG A 44 -3.93 11.69 -6.65
CA ARG A 44 -3.18 12.91 -6.32
C ARG A 44 -2.05 13.14 -7.32
N LEU A 45 -1.24 12.12 -7.58
CA LEU A 45 -0.12 12.21 -8.50
C LEU A 45 -0.58 12.51 -9.94
N SER A 46 -1.70 11.96 -10.38
CA SER A 46 -2.29 12.26 -11.69
C SER A 46 -2.63 13.75 -11.84
N ARG A 47 -3.18 14.38 -10.79
CA ARG A 47 -3.48 15.82 -10.79
C ARG A 47 -2.22 16.67 -10.80
N PHE A 48 -1.21 16.32 -10.00
CA PHE A 48 0.09 16.99 -9.99
C PHE A 48 0.73 16.97 -11.38
N ILE A 49 0.71 15.80 -12.02
CA ILE A 49 1.33 15.62 -13.31
C ILE A 49 0.55 16.36 -14.38
N SER A 50 -0.79 16.32 -14.35
CA SER A 50 -1.62 17.08 -15.29
C SER A 50 -1.41 18.59 -15.17
N SER A 51 -1.12 19.13 -13.98
CA SER A 51 -0.81 20.55 -13.81
C SER A 51 0.61 20.94 -14.26
N TYR A 52 1.53 19.96 -14.32
CA TYR A 52 2.92 20.16 -14.77
C TYR A 52 3.13 19.82 -16.25
N ILE A 53 2.33 18.92 -16.82
CA ILE A 53 2.40 18.47 -18.22
C ILE A 53 1.74 19.51 -19.13
N SER A 54 2.54 20.50 -19.48
CA SER A 54 2.65 20.93 -20.88
C SER A 54 3.81 20.25 -21.62
N ARG A 55 4.54 19.30 -21.00
CA ARG A 55 5.69 18.63 -21.61
C ARG A 55 5.83 17.17 -21.18
N THR A 56 5.76 16.29 -22.17
CA THR A 56 6.18 14.88 -22.17
C THR A 56 7.63 14.76 -21.67
N GLY A 57 7.82 14.37 -20.41
CA GLY A 57 9.14 14.23 -19.79
C GLY A 57 9.22 13.09 -18.79
N ASP A 58 10.40 12.89 -18.20
CA ASP A 58 10.78 11.80 -17.28
C ASP A 58 9.77 11.55 -16.13
N LEU A 59 9.14 12.61 -15.61
CA LEU A 59 8.09 12.52 -14.58
C LEU A 59 6.84 11.75 -15.06
N GLY A 60 6.47 11.89 -16.33
CA GLY A 60 5.35 11.16 -16.91
C GLY A 60 5.64 9.66 -16.99
N LEU A 61 6.87 9.28 -17.36
CA LEU A 61 7.28 7.87 -17.37
C LEU A 61 7.28 7.27 -15.96
N LEU A 62 7.79 7.99 -14.96
CA LEU A 62 7.76 7.53 -13.56
C LEU A 62 6.32 7.31 -13.06
N PHE A 63 5.39 8.16 -13.46
CA PHE A 63 4.00 7.99 -13.09
C PHE A 63 3.34 6.80 -13.75
N GLU A 64 3.63 6.54 -15.02
CA GLU A 64 3.15 5.32 -15.68
C GLU A 64 3.64 4.07 -14.94
N LEU A 65 4.91 4.05 -14.52
CA LEU A 65 5.44 2.95 -13.69
C LEU A 65 4.76 2.84 -12.33
N ILE A 66 4.45 3.97 -11.67
CA ILE A 66 3.70 4.00 -10.40
C ILE A 66 2.28 3.47 -10.60
N ARG A 67 1.62 3.87 -11.69
CA ARG A 67 0.27 3.44 -12.05
C ARG A 67 0.24 1.93 -12.30
N ASP A 68 1.23 1.41 -13.03
CA ASP A 68 1.36 -0.02 -13.29
C ASP A 68 1.61 -0.82 -12.01
N ALA A 69 2.53 -0.38 -11.15
CA ALA A 69 2.78 -1.02 -9.85
C ALA A 69 1.52 -1.01 -8.97
N SER A 70 0.81 0.11 -8.93
CA SER A 70 -0.45 0.29 -8.21
C SER A 70 -1.54 -0.68 -8.71
N ASN A 71 -1.71 -0.78 -10.02
CA ASN A 71 -2.69 -1.67 -10.64
C ASN A 71 -2.39 -3.14 -10.33
N ARG A 72 -1.12 -3.54 -10.34
CA ARG A 72 -0.73 -4.91 -9.97
C ARG A 72 -1.10 -5.25 -8.52
N ILE A 73 -0.86 -4.32 -7.58
CA ILE A 73 -1.27 -4.52 -6.17
C ILE A 73 -2.80 -4.72 -6.07
N ILE A 74 -3.58 -3.89 -6.76
CA ILE A 74 -5.05 -3.99 -6.74
C ILE A 74 -5.52 -5.31 -7.37
N GLN A 75 -4.92 -5.71 -8.50
CA GLN A 75 -5.23 -6.99 -9.16
C GLN A 75 -4.90 -8.16 -8.25
N ASP A 76 -3.71 -8.19 -7.64
CA ASP A 76 -3.34 -9.25 -6.71
C ASP A 76 -4.31 -9.35 -5.53
N ILE A 77 -4.77 -8.21 -4.98
CA ILE A 77 -5.82 -8.17 -3.94
C ILE A 77 -7.13 -8.79 -4.43
N ASN A 78 -7.61 -8.36 -5.60
CA ASN A 78 -8.88 -8.84 -6.14
C ASN A 78 -8.84 -10.33 -6.50
N ASP A 79 -7.77 -10.78 -7.14
CA ASP A 79 -7.66 -12.15 -7.66
C ASP A 79 -7.41 -13.15 -6.53
N ARG A 80 -6.56 -12.81 -5.56
CA ARG A 80 -6.04 -13.77 -4.58
C ARG A 80 -6.67 -13.65 -3.19
N TYR A 81 -7.25 -12.51 -2.83
CA TYR A 81 -7.62 -12.24 -1.44
C TYR A 81 -9.12 -12.10 -1.22
N LEU A 82 -9.85 -11.42 -2.11
CA LEU A 82 -11.30 -11.30 -1.96
C LEU A 82 -12.03 -12.64 -2.16
N ASN A 83 -11.42 -13.59 -2.89
CA ASN A 83 -12.07 -14.85 -3.27
C ASN A 83 -11.68 -16.05 -2.38
N GLU A 84 -10.52 -16.04 -1.71
CA GLU A 84 -9.92 -17.27 -1.17
C GLU A 84 -9.54 -17.21 0.33
N TYR A 85 -9.76 -16.10 1.04
CA TYR A 85 -9.23 -15.96 2.41
C TYR A 85 -9.92 -16.89 3.43
N PRO A 86 -9.20 -17.79 4.12
CA PRO A 86 -9.78 -18.72 5.08
C PRO A 86 -10.27 -18.00 6.36
N SER A 87 -11.35 -18.51 6.94
CA SER A 87 -12.00 -17.93 8.14
C SER A 87 -11.21 -18.11 9.44
N LYS A 88 -10.11 -18.88 9.43
CA LYS A 88 -9.18 -19.03 10.56
C LYS A 88 -7.76 -19.26 10.06
N VAL A 89 -6.81 -18.40 10.43
CA VAL A 89 -5.38 -18.62 10.19
C VAL A 89 -4.71 -19.04 11.49
N ALA A 90 -4.86 -20.31 11.88
CA ALA A 90 -4.20 -20.79 13.08
C ALA A 90 -2.68 -20.96 12.85
N GLY A 91 -1.86 -20.43 13.77
CA GLY A 91 -0.45 -20.82 13.94
C GLY A 91 0.63 -19.82 13.49
N GLU A 92 0.30 -18.75 12.74
CA GLU A 92 1.29 -17.72 12.32
C GLU A 92 0.73 -16.29 12.34
N GLU A 93 -0.28 -16.03 13.18
CA GLU A 93 -0.94 -14.71 13.29
C GLU A 93 0.08 -13.61 13.58
N CYS A 94 1.09 -13.88 14.40
CA CYS A 94 2.17 -12.93 14.67
C CYS A 94 2.89 -12.53 13.39
N THR A 95 3.34 -13.48 12.56
CA THR A 95 4.06 -13.22 11.30
C THR A 95 3.19 -12.44 10.31
N LEU A 96 1.90 -12.76 10.20
CA LEU A 96 0.97 -12.03 9.35
C LEU A 96 0.78 -10.58 9.81
N ILE A 97 0.58 -10.37 11.12
CA ILE A 97 0.51 -9.03 11.72
C ILE A 97 1.80 -8.24 11.44
N GLU A 98 2.97 -8.89 11.47
CA GLU A 98 4.22 -8.20 11.14
C GLU A 98 4.30 -7.75 9.69
N LEU A 99 3.80 -8.58 8.76
CA LEU A 99 3.74 -8.23 7.34
C LEU A 99 2.73 -7.11 7.10
N ASP A 100 1.55 -7.21 7.69
CA ASP A 100 0.49 -6.18 7.61
C ASP A 100 1.02 -4.84 8.10
N TYR A 101 1.68 -4.84 9.26
CA TYR A 101 2.32 -3.67 9.81
C TYR A 101 3.35 -3.05 8.86
N LYS A 102 4.23 -3.87 8.28
CA LYS A 102 5.25 -3.40 7.32
C LYS A 102 4.59 -2.79 6.08
N ILE A 103 3.57 -3.44 5.53
CA ILE A 103 2.80 -2.95 4.38
C ILE A 103 2.20 -1.59 4.69
N VAL A 104 1.46 -1.49 5.79
CA VAL A 104 0.78 -0.24 6.20
C VAL A 104 1.80 0.86 6.48
N SER A 105 2.89 0.56 7.19
CA SER A 105 3.96 1.53 7.47
C SER A 105 4.56 2.11 6.18
N ILE A 106 4.81 1.28 5.17
CA ILE A 106 5.31 1.74 3.87
C ILE A 106 4.24 2.57 3.15
N MET A 107 3.00 2.09 3.10
CA MET A 107 1.90 2.82 2.47
C MET A 107 1.69 4.22 3.08
N ARG A 108 1.80 4.37 4.41
CA ARG A 108 1.71 5.68 5.08
C ARG A 108 2.85 6.61 4.68
N LYS A 109 4.06 6.10 4.51
CA LYS A 109 5.20 6.89 3.99
C LYS A 109 4.97 7.32 2.55
N ILE A 110 4.41 6.45 1.71
CA ILE A 110 4.05 6.78 0.33
C ILE A 110 2.95 7.86 0.29
N GLU A 111 1.91 7.75 1.12
CA GLU A 111 0.87 8.78 1.24
C GLU A 111 1.48 10.14 1.63
N ALA A 112 2.38 10.16 2.62
CA ALA A 112 3.07 11.38 3.05
C ALA A 112 3.93 11.99 1.92
N LEU A 113 4.71 11.17 1.21
CA LEU A 113 5.48 11.64 0.04
C LEU A 113 4.57 12.19 -1.05
N SER A 114 3.44 11.54 -1.31
CA SER A 114 2.44 12.03 -2.27
C SER A 114 1.87 13.38 -1.83
N ASP A 115 1.65 13.60 -0.54
CA ASP A 115 1.20 14.89 -0.01
C ASP A 115 2.30 15.95 -0.15
N GLU A 116 3.54 15.63 0.20
CA GLU A 116 4.68 16.55 0.06
C GLU A 116 4.90 17.00 -1.39
N ILE A 117 4.73 16.12 -2.39
CA ILE A 117 4.79 16.50 -3.81
C ILE A 117 3.71 17.55 -4.13
N MET A 118 2.50 17.43 -3.56
CA MET A 118 1.42 18.39 -3.77
C MET A 118 1.69 19.74 -3.09
N PHE A 119 2.33 19.75 -1.91
CA PHE A 119 2.56 20.98 -1.12
C PHE A 119 3.86 21.72 -1.44
N SER A 120 4.89 21.04 -1.96
CA SER A 120 6.25 21.58 -2.10
C SER A 120 6.46 22.59 -3.25
N GLY A 121 5.43 22.93 -4.04
CA GLY A 121 5.54 24.01 -5.02
C GLY A 121 6.50 23.75 -6.19
N GLY A 122 7.00 22.53 -6.37
CA GLY A 122 7.54 22.09 -7.66
C GLY A 122 9.01 22.43 -7.95
N LEU A 123 9.95 22.07 -7.07
CA LEU A 123 11.29 21.73 -7.57
C LEU A 123 11.21 20.37 -8.27
N ILE A 124 11.32 20.37 -9.60
CA ILE A 124 11.22 19.17 -10.45
C ILE A 124 12.13 18.02 -9.96
N GLY A 125 13.34 18.34 -9.52
CA GLY A 125 14.29 17.36 -8.99
C GLY A 125 13.83 16.71 -7.69
N ASP A 126 13.18 17.48 -6.81
CA ASP A 126 12.63 16.99 -5.55
C ASP A 126 11.38 16.12 -5.81
N ALA A 127 10.51 16.55 -6.72
CA ALA A 127 9.35 15.76 -7.15
C ALA A 127 9.77 14.42 -7.78
N ARG A 128 10.81 14.42 -8.64
CA ARG A 128 11.36 13.19 -9.24
C ARG A 128 11.84 12.22 -8.16
N PHE A 129 12.70 12.69 -7.25
CA PHE A 129 13.25 11.86 -6.18
C PHE A 129 12.15 11.23 -5.33
N LYS A 130 11.11 12.01 -4.99
CA LYS A 130 9.95 11.51 -4.25
C LYS A 130 9.13 10.49 -5.05
N LEU A 131 8.93 10.69 -6.36
CA LEU A 131 8.27 9.71 -7.21
C LEU A 131 9.05 8.39 -7.30
N ASP A 132 10.38 8.45 -7.38
CA ASP A 132 11.23 7.25 -7.32
C ASP A 132 11.04 6.49 -5.99
N MET A 133 11.02 7.20 -4.86
CA MET A 133 10.74 6.60 -3.55
C MET A 133 9.34 5.99 -3.45
N ILE A 134 8.33 6.64 -4.05
CA ILE A 134 6.96 6.13 -4.13
C ILE A 134 6.94 4.83 -4.95
N LEU A 135 7.57 4.81 -6.12
CA LEU A 135 7.63 3.63 -6.98
C LEU A 135 8.30 2.45 -6.26
N GLU A 136 9.43 2.69 -5.60
CA GLU A 136 10.14 1.65 -4.84
C GLU A 136 9.31 1.16 -3.65
N GLY A 137 8.65 2.08 -2.94
CA GLY A 137 7.73 1.72 -1.87
C GLY A 137 6.59 0.82 -2.35
N LEU A 138 5.97 1.14 -3.49
CA LEU A 138 4.88 0.34 -4.06
C LEU A 138 5.37 -1.05 -4.49
N LYS A 139 6.54 -1.17 -5.13
CA LYS A 139 7.13 -2.48 -5.46
C LYS A 139 7.31 -3.34 -4.20
N ARG A 140 7.86 -2.74 -3.14
CA ARG A 140 8.05 -3.43 -1.86
C ARG A 140 6.73 -3.84 -1.21
N VAL A 141 5.67 -3.02 -1.33
CA VAL A 141 4.32 -3.40 -0.90
C VAL A 141 3.83 -4.61 -1.68
N GLY A 142 4.00 -4.62 -3.01
CA GLY A 142 3.70 -5.78 -3.86
C GLY A 142 4.42 -7.06 -3.41
N ASP A 143 5.71 -6.97 -3.12
CA ASP A 143 6.50 -8.13 -2.65
C ASP A 143 6.03 -8.65 -1.29
N LEU A 144 5.75 -7.75 -0.34
CA LEU A 144 5.22 -8.12 0.98
C LEU A 144 3.81 -8.72 0.87
N MET A 145 2.98 -8.20 -0.02
CA MET A 145 1.68 -8.78 -0.34
C MET A 145 1.83 -10.17 -0.97
N LEU A 146 2.82 -10.41 -1.82
CA LEU A 146 3.07 -11.75 -2.34
C LEU A 146 3.50 -12.72 -1.23
N GLN A 147 4.43 -12.31 -0.35
CA GLN A 147 4.86 -13.10 0.81
C GLN A 147 3.69 -13.44 1.73
N ARG A 148 2.86 -12.44 2.04
CA ARG A 148 1.64 -12.62 2.84
C ARG A 148 0.71 -13.66 2.21
N SER A 149 0.49 -13.59 0.89
CA SER A 149 -0.36 -14.54 0.14
C SER A 149 0.14 -15.97 0.28
N GLN A 150 1.45 -16.17 0.15
CA GLN A 150 2.08 -17.49 0.25
C GLN A 150 1.89 -18.10 1.64
N LEU A 151 2.02 -17.30 2.71
CA LEU A 151 1.77 -17.77 4.08
C LEU A 151 0.32 -18.26 4.26
N ILE A 152 -0.64 -17.53 3.68
CA ILE A 152 -2.06 -17.92 3.75
C ILE A 152 -2.33 -19.20 2.95
N LYS A 153 -1.74 -19.36 1.75
CA LYS A 153 -1.96 -20.53 0.89
C LYS A 153 -1.22 -21.79 1.32
N SER A 154 -0.16 -21.66 2.12
CA SER A 154 0.63 -22.80 2.62
C SER A 154 -0.08 -23.64 3.70
N LYS A 155 -1.35 -23.33 3.99
CA LYS A 155 -2.18 -23.93 5.04
C LYS A 155 -3.52 -24.37 4.47
#